data_AF-A0AB72U8A2-F1
#
_entry.id   AF-A0AB72U8A2-F1
#
_cell.length_a   1.000
_cell.length_b   1.000
_cell.length_c   1.000
_cell.angle_alpha   90.00
_cell.angle_beta   90.00
_cell.angle_gamma   90.00
#
_symmetry.space_group_name_H-M   'P 1'
#
loop_
_entity.id
_entity.type
_entity.pdbx_description
1 polymer ?
#
loop_
_entity_poly.entity_id
_entity_poly.type
_entity_poly.pdbx_seq_one_letter_code
_entity_poly.pdbx_strand_id
1 'polypeptide(L)'
;MPTRNVNLTDDQDAFVEKMVRAGKYQNASEAMRDAVRGLQQRWKEDELKLELLRKSIDTGIADLENGDYEDMDDASLEGWLAPPEKTTDKTTDKTNGKTVGA
;
A
#
# COMPACT_ATOMS: atom_id res chain seq x y z
N MET A 1 18.29 14.75 26.87
CA MET A 1 17.88 14.91 25.46
C MET A 1 17.69 16.38 25.16
N PRO A 2 18.03 16.88 23.96
CA PRO A 2 17.74 18.25 23.57
C PRO A 2 16.23 18.51 23.57
N THR A 3 15.83 19.72 23.97
CA THR A 3 14.44 20.17 23.97
C THR A 3 14.20 21.21 22.90
N ARG A 4 13.00 21.20 22.33
CA ARG A 4 12.49 22.17 21.35
C ARG A 4 11.07 22.52 21.77
N ASN A 5 10.75 23.80 21.81
CA ASN A 5 9.39 24.27 22.04
C ASN A 5 8.66 24.31 20.70
N VAL A 6 7.45 23.77 20.66
CA VAL A 6 6.57 23.75 19.49
C VAL A 6 5.18 24.18 19.92
N ASN A 7 4.50 24.94 19.08
CA ASN A 7 3.11 25.29 19.28
C ASN A 7 2.26 24.31 18.49
N LEU A 8 1.34 23.64 19.16
CA LEU A 8 0.36 22.76 18.53
C LEU A 8 -0.89 23.56 18.17
N THR A 9 -1.59 23.12 17.13
CA THR A 9 -2.97 23.54 16.91
C THR A 9 -3.88 22.87 17.95
N ASP A 10 -5.08 23.43 18.16
CA ASP A 10 -6.05 22.87 19.12
C ASP A 10 -6.34 21.39 18.84
N ASP A 11 -6.52 21.02 17.57
CA ASP A 11 -6.76 19.62 17.16
C ASP A 11 -5.57 18.69 17.47
N GLN A 12 -4.34 19.18 17.30
CA GLN A 12 -3.13 18.41 17.59
C GLN A 12 -2.95 18.19 19.08
N ASP A 13 -3.19 19.23 19.89
CA ASP A 13 -3.13 19.13 21.35
C ASP A 13 -4.19 18.16 21.87
N ALA A 14 -5.43 18.29 21.42
CA ALA A 14 -6.52 17.38 21.78
C ALA A 14 -6.21 15.91 21.41
N PHE A 15 -5.58 15.69 20.25
CA PHE A 15 -5.13 14.35 19.87
C PHE A 15 -4.05 13.81 20.81
N VAL A 16 -3.01 14.60 21.11
CA VAL A 16 -1.92 14.19 22.02
C VAL A 16 -2.47 13.91 23.41
N GLU A 17 -3.35 14.79 23.93
CA GLU A 17 -4.00 14.62 25.21
C GLU A 17 -4.81 13.31 25.26
N LYS A 18 -5.62 13.04 24.24
CA LYS A 18 -6.39 11.80 24.13
C LYS A 18 -5.49 10.56 24.22
N MET A 19 -4.35 10.58 23.54
CA MET A 19 -3.42 9.44 23.51
C MET A 19 -2.72 9.22 24.86
N VAL A 20 -2.39 10.30 25.57
CA VAL A 20 -1.83 10.23 26.92
C VAL A 20 -2.88 9.76 27.93
N ARG A 21 -4.10 10.30 27.89
CA ARG A 21 -5.22 9.87 28.76
C ARG A 21 -5.59 8.41 28.55
N ALA A 22 -5.48 7.92 27.32
CA ALA A 22 -5.67 6.51 26.99
C ALA A 22 -4.50 5.59 27.42
N GLY A 23 -3.43 6.16 27.98
CA GLY A 23 -2.24 5.41 28.42
C GLY A 23 -1.34 4.92 27.29
N LYS A 24 -1.58 5.35 26.04
CA LYS A 24 -0.73 4.96 24.90
C LYS A 24 0.67 5.58 24.97
N TYR A 25 0.76 6.75 25.58
CA TYR A 25 2.02 7.43 25.88
C TYR A 25 2.00 7.95 27.32
N GLN A 26 3.14 7.97 27.98
CA GLN A 26 3.26 8.48 29.35
C GLN A 26 3.17 10.01 29.41
N ASN A 27 3.58 10.70 28.35
CA ASN A 27 3.54 12.16 28.25
C ASN A 27 3.56 12.62 26.78
N ALA A 28 3.25 13.90 26.58
CA ALA A 28 3.24 14.53 25.26
C ALA A 28 4.61 14.44 24.56
N SER A 29 5.72 14.59 25.29
CA SER A 29 7.05 14.53 24.67
C SER A 29 7.36 13.15 24.07
N GLU A 30 6.81 12.08 24.64
CA GLU A 30 6.91 10.73 24.07
C GLU A 30 6.09 10.61 22.78
N ALA A 31 4.84 11.04 22.81
CA ALA A 31 3.97 11.07 21.62
C ALA A 31 4.60 11.87 20.47
N MET A 32 5.18 13.04 20.79
CA MET A 32 5.85 13.88 19.79
C MET A 32 7.09 13.22 19.21
N ARG A 33 7.90 12.52 20.02
CA ARG A 33 9.06 11.77 19.50
C ARG A 33 8.61 10.64 18.58
N ASP A 34 7.55 9.94 18.93
CA ASP A 34 6.99 8.88 18.10
C ASP A 34 6.44 9.41 16.77
N ALA A 35 5.72 10.54 16.81
CA ALA A 35 5.25 11.23 15.61
C ALA A 35 6.40 11.62 14.66
N VAL A 36 7.51 12.14 15.20
CA VAL A 36 8.70 12.47 14.41
C VAL A 36 9.35 11.23 13.81
N ARG A 37 9.44 10.12 14.55
CA ARG A 37 9.93 8.84 14.00
C ARG A 37 9.04 8.34 12.86
N GLY A 38 7.72 8.43 13.01
CA GLY A 38 6.77 8.10 11.95
C GLY A 38 6.94 8.97 10.70
N LEU A 39 7.21 10.26 10.87
CA LEU A 39 7.53 11.16 9.75
C LEU A 39 8.84 10.77 9.05
N GLN A 40 9.89 10.51 9.81
CA GLN A 40 11.19 10.07 9.27
C GLN A 40 11.07 8.76 8.50
N GLN A 41 10.30 7.81 9.03
CA GLN A 41 10.07 6.52 8.38
C GLN A 41 9.36 6.69 7.04
N ARG A 42 8.30 7.52 6.97
CA ARG A 42 7.61 7.80 5.71
C ARG A 42 8.55 8.40 4.66
N TRP A 43 9.37 9.38 5.04
CA TRP A 43 10.33 9.98 4.12
C TRP A 43 11.36 8.97 3.60
N LYS A 44 11.86 8.09 4.47
CA LYS A 44 12.78 7.02 4.07
C LYS A 44 12.11 6.02 3.11
N GLU A 45 10.85 5.67 3.36
CA GLU A 45 10.09 4.80 2.46
C GLU A 45 9.86 5.43 1.10
N ASP A 46 9.55 6.73 1.06
CA ASP A 46 9.34 7.45 -0.20
C ASP A 46 10.65 7.57 -1.01
N GLU A 47 11.78 7.80 -0.35
CA GLU A 47 13.10 7.79 -0.97
C GLU A 47 13.43 6.42 -1.59
N LEU A 48 13.19 5.33 -0.86
CA LEU A 48 13.42 3.97 -1.34
C LEU A 48 12.50 3.61 -2.52
N LYS A 49 11.23 4.02 -2.48
CA LYS A 49 10.30 3.83 -3.61
C LYS A 49 10.79 4.56 -4.86
N LEU A 50 11.29 5.78 -4.70
CA LEU A 50 11.82 6.56 -5.82
C LEU A 50 13.10 5.94 -6.39
N GLU A 51 13.99 5.45 -5.53
CA GLU A 51 15.20 4.73 -5.95
C GLU A 51 14.83 3.46 -6.74
N LEU A 52 13.89 2.66 -6.22
CA LEU A 52 13.41 1.46 -6.90
C LEU A 52 12.79 1.78 -8.25
N LEU A 53 11.95 2.82 -8.32
CA LEU A 53 11.32 3.25 -9.57
C LEU A 53 12.37 3.67 -10.61
N ARG A 54 13.36 4.46 -10.20
CA ARG A 54 14.47 4.85 -11.09
C ARG A 54 15.21 3.64 -11.63
N LYS A 55 15.56 2.70 -10.75
CA LYS A 55 16.23 1.46 -11.15
C LYS A 55 15.37 0.64 -12.13
N SER A 56 14.07 0.52 -11.90
CA SER A 56 13.16 -0.18 -12.81
C SER A 56 13.08 0.50 -14.18
N ILE A 57 13.08 1.84 -14.23
CA ILE A 57 13.13 2.60 -15.48
C ILE A 57 14.45 2.36 -16.20
N ASP A 58 15.58 2.45 -15.50
CA ASP A 58 16.90 2.24 -16.10
C ASP A 58 17.03 0.82 -16.68
N THR A 59 16.51 -0.19 -15.97
CA THR A 59 16.42 -1.57 -16.50
C THR A 59 15.55 -1.63 -17.75
N GLY A 60 14.35 -1.05 -17.73
CA GLY A 60 13.47 -1.04 -18.90
C GLY A 60 14.07 -0.31 -20.10
N ILE A 61 14.82 0.77 -19.89
CA ILE A 61 15.54 1.46 -20.97
C ILE A 61 16.63 0.56 -21.54
N ALA A 62 17.40 -0.12 -20.71
CA ALA A 62 18.43 -1.06 -21.17
C ALA A 62 17.82 -2.23 -21.97
N ASP A 63 16.67 -2.76 -21.53
CA ASP A 63 15.95 -3.81 -22.25
C ASP A 63 15.49 -3.31 -23.63
N LEU A 64 14.97 -2.08 -23.72
CA LEU A 64 14.62 -1.44 -25.01
C LEU A 64 15.82 -1.28 -25.93
N GLU A 65 16.97 -0.82 -25.41
CA GLU A 65 18.21 -0.65 -26.17
C GLU A 65 18.78 -1.98 -26.69
N ASN A 66 18.60 -3.07 -25.92
CA ASN A 66 19.02 -4.42 -26.30
C ASN A 66 18.04 -5.11 -27.26
N GLY A 67 16.85 -4.54 -27.46
CA GLY A 67 15.79 -5.16 -28.26
C GLY A 67 14.98 -6.22 -27.50
N ASP A 68 15.10 -6.27 -26.17
CA ASP A 68 14.40 -7.19 -25.28
C ASP A 68 12.99 -6.65 -24.95
N TYR A 69 12.18 -6.41 -25.98
CA TYR A 69 10.79 -5.97 -25.86
C TYR A 69 9.89 -6.67 -26.87
N GLU A 70 8.58 -6.62 -26.64
CA GLU A 70 7.55 -7.13 -27.54
C GLU A 70 6.57 -6.00 -27.90
N ASP A 71 6.29 -5.83 -29.19
CA ASP A 71 5.27 -4.89 -29.66
C ASP A 71 3.87 -5.47 -29.38
N MET A 72 3.00 -4.69 -28.75
CA MET A 72 1.62 -5.07 -28.46
C MET A 72 0.67 -4.00 -28.98
N ASP A 73 -0.45 -4.43 -29.57
CA ASP A 73 -1.55 -3.51 -29.89
C ASP A 73 -2.39 -3.19 -28.64
N ASP A 74 -3.20 -2.13 -28.71
CA ASP A 74 -4.03 -1.67 -27.59
C ASP A 74 -4.95 -2.77 -27.04
N ALA A 75 -5.50 -3.62 -27.93
CA ALA A 75 -6.39 -4.72 -27.56
C ALA A 75 -5.64 -5.81 -26.76
N SER A 76 -4.43 -6.15 -27.18
CA SER A 76 -3.58 -7.12 -26.49
C SER A 76 -3.08 -6.56 -25.15
N LEU A 77 -2.74 -5.27 -25.09
CA LEU A 77 -2.32 -4.60 -23.88
C LEU A 77 -3.43 -4.54 -22.82
N GLU A 78 -4.66 -4.20 -23.22
CA GLU A 78 -5.81 -4.17 -22.32
C GLU A 78 -6.10 -5.57 -21.74
N GLY A 79 -5.98 -6.62 -22.56
CA GLY A 79 -6.08 -8.00 -22.11
C GLY A 79 -4.98 -8.43 -21.13
N TRP A 80 -3.75 -7.92 -21.31
CA TRP A 80 -2.62 -8.21 -20.41
C TRP A 80 -2.72 -7.47 -19.07
N LEU A 81 -3.20 -6.22 -19.08
CA LEU A 81 -3.40 -5.40 -17.88
C LEU A 81 -4.67 -5.79 -17.10
N ALA A 82 -5.58 -6.54 -17.72
CA ALA A 82 -6.81 -6.97 -17.08
C ALA A 82 -6.47 -7.78 -15.81
N PRO A 83 -7.12 -7.48 -14.66
CA PRO A 83 -6.94 -8.28 -13.46
C PRO A 83 -7.29 -9.75 -13.78
N PRO A 84 -6.57 -10.72 -13.21
CA PRO A 84 -6.81 -12.12 -13.53
C PRO A 84 -8.28 -12.46 -13.28
N GLU A 85 -8.94 -13.06 -14.29
CA GLU A 85 -10.32 -13.51 -14.15
C GLU A 85 -10.42 -14.39 -12.90
N LYS A 86 -11.34 -14.03 -11.99
CA LYS A 86 -11.62 -14.88 -10.84
C LYS A 86 -12.12 -16.21 -11.38
N THR A 87 -11.33 -17.26 -11.22
CA THR A 87 -11.75 -18.63 -11.47
C THR A 87 -12.91 -18.91 -10.52
N THR A 88 -14.13 -18.74 -11.03
CA THR A 88 -15.32 -19.25 -10.34
C THR A 88 -15.29 -20.75 -10.53
N ASP A 89 -14.72 -21.44 -9.55
CA ASP A 89 -14.82 -22.89 -9.45
C ASP A 89 -16.31 -23.22 -9.31
N LYS A 90 -16.94 -23.60 -10.43
CA LYS A 90 -18.29 -24.12 -10.43
C LYS A 90 -18.21 -25.55 -9.88
N THR A 91 -18.19 -25.67 -8.55
CA THR A 91 -18.57 -26.91 -7.87
C THR A 91 -19.98 -27.26 -8.32
N THR A 92 -20.07 -28.20 -9.25
CA THR A 92 -21.33 -28.78 -9.70
C THR A 92 -21.85 -29.66 -8.57
N ASP A 93 -22.72 -29.10 -7.74
CA ASP A 93 -23.54 -29.89 -6.82
C ASP A 93 -24.57 -30.69 -7.65
N LYS A 94 -24.22 -31.94 -7.96
CA LYS A 94 -25.16 -32.94 -8.47
C LYS A 94 -25.97 -33.52 -7.32
N THR A 95 -26.93 -32.76 -6.78
CA THR A 95 -27.98 -33.35 -5.95
C THR A 95 -29.35 -32.69 -6.16
N ASN A 96 -30.02 -33.00 -7.28
CA ASN A 96 -31.45 -33.29 -7.19
C ASN A 96 -31.98 -34.01 -8.46
N GLY A 97 -32.25 -35.31 -8.32
CA GLY A 97 -32.96 -36.12 -9.30
C GLY A 97 -34.12 -36.84 -8.63
N LYS A 98 -35.05 -36.08 -8.03
CA LYS A 98 -36.32 -36.58 -7.53
C LYS A 98 -37.26 -36.82 -8.72
N THR A 99 -37.52 -38.07 -9.08
CA THR A 99 -38.65 -38.44 -9.94
C THR A 99 -39.82 -38.89 -9.07
N VAL A 100 -40.90 -38.11 -9.15
CA VAL A 100 -42.25 -38.49 -8.76
C VAL A 100 -42.85 -39.24 -9.95
N GLY A 101 -43.44 -40.41 -9.75
CA GLY A 101 -44.13 -41.12 -10.83
C GLY A 101 -44.73 -42.45 -10.39
N ALA A 102 -46.04 -42.38 -10.10
CA ALA A 102 -47.10 -43.40 -10.07
C ALA A 102 -46.75 -44.87 -9.82
#